data_AF-A0A935GTY5-F1
#
_entry.id   AF-A0A935GTY5-F1
#
_cell.length_a   1.000
_cell.length_b   1.000
_cell.length_c   1.000
_cell.angle_alpha   90.00
_cell.angle_beta   90.00
_cell.angle_gamma   90.00
#
_symmetry.space_group_name_H-M   'P 1'
#
loop_
_entity.id
_entity.type
_entity.pdbx_description
1 polymer ?
#
loop_
_entity_poly.entity_id
_entity_poly.type
_entity_poly.pdbx_seq_one_letter_code
_entity_poly.pdbx_strand_id
1 'polypeptide(L)'
;MLQTIEVEIDARGCIHPLEPLPFEPVGRALLTLLQPDKSIVPAQPDADQCSAARALALLASPRYVRRPVSDPTEVQQRIAALRNDWRD
;
A
#
# COMPACT_ATOMS: atom_id res chain seq x y z
N MET A 1 31.89 -17.86 11.50
CA MET A 1 30.67 -18.15 10.71
C MET A 1 29.95 -16.85 10.47
N LEU A 2 29.38 -16.64 9.27
CA LEU A 2 28.49 -15.50 9.01
C LEU A 2 27.08 -15.87 9.49
N GLN A 3 26.42 -14.93 10.18
CA GLN A 3 25.04 -15.08 10.62
C GLN A 3 24.23 -13.91 10.02
N THR A 4 23.05 -14.23 9.53
CA THR A 4 22.08 -13.22 9.07
C THR A 4 21.11 -12.99 10.21
N ILE A 5 20.85 -11.72 10.52
CA ILE A 5 19.88 -11.30 11.52
C ILE A 5 18.78 -10.49 10.83
N GLU A 6 17.54 -10.61 11.32
CA GLU A 6 16.45 -9.76 10.89
C GLU A 6 16.39 -8.50 11.76
N VAL A 7 16.27 -7.36 11.09
CA VAL A 7 16.36 -6.05 11.73
C VAL A 7 15.33 -5.11 11.11
N GLU A 8 14.81 -4.21 11.94
CA GLU A 8 14.11 -3.02 11.50
C GLU A 8 15.08 -1.83 11.40
N ILE A 9 14.90 -0.98 10.39
CA ILE A 9 15.64 0.28 10.26
C ILE A 9 14.66 1.40 10.52
N ASP A 10 14.89 2.16 11.58
CA ASP A 10 14.00 3.26 11.95
C ASP A 10 14.18 4.49 11.04
N ALA A 11 13.32 5.49 11.22
CA ALA A 11 13.36 6.74 10.45
C ALA A 11 14.66 7.56 10.63
N ARG A 12 15.48 7.23 11.64
CA ARG A 12 16.79 7.87 11.91
C ARG A 12 17.94 7.04 11.33
N GLY A 13 17.66 5.87 10.75
CA GLY A 13 18.63 4.95 10.20
C GLY A 13 19.28 4.04 11.24
N CYS A 14 18.74 3.96 12.46
CA CYS A 14 19.23 3.03 13.47
C CYS A 14 18.69 1.63 13.21
N ILE A 15 19.55 0.63 13.44
CA ILE A 15 19.26 -0.79 13.23
C ILE A 15 18.78 -1.37 14.56
N HIS A 16 17.57 -1.95 14.56
CA HIS A 16 16.97 -2.60 15.72
C HIS A 16 16.73 -4.07 15.40
N PRO A 17 17.37 -5.01 16.12
CA PRO A 17 17.07 -6.43 15.97
C PRO A 17 15.59 -6.71 16.27
N LEU A 18 14.93 -7.44 15.38
CA LEU A 18 13.54 -7.89 15.62
C LEU A 18 13.49 -8.97 16.70
N GLU A 19 14.52 -9.81 16.75
CA GLU A 19 14.69 -10.84 17.76
C GLU A 19 15.87 -10.51 18.69
N PRO A 20 15.79 -10.87 19.98
CA PRO A 20 16.92 -10.76 20.88
C PRO A 20 18.12 -11.58 20.36
N LEU A 21 19.24 -10.91 20.14
CA LEU A 21 20.43 -11.58 19.66
C LEU A 21 21.05 -12.42 20.79
N PRO A 22 21.39 -13.70 20.55
CA PRO A 22 22.08 -14.53 21.54
C PRO A 22 23.55 -14.15 21.70
N PHE A 23 24.01 -13.09 21.02
CA PHE A 23 25.35 -12.56 21.03
C PHE A 23 25.31 -11.03 20.92
N GLU A 24 26.41 -10.38 21.33
CA GLU A 24 26.58 -8.95 21.16
C GLU A 24 27.16 -8.67 19.76
N PRO A 25 26.47 -7.88 18.91
CA PRO A 25 26.97 -7.57 17.58
C PRO A 25 28.12 -6.55 17.68
N VAL A 26 29.36 -7.04 17.68
CA VAL A 26 30.57 -6.20 17.71
C VAL A 26 31.28 -6.24 16.35
N GLY A 27 31.51 -5.07 15.76
CA GLY A 27 32.33 -4.93 14.54
C GLY A 27 31.61 -4.25 13.38
N ARG A 28 31.99 -4.61 12.14
CA ARG A 28 31.43 -4.09 10.90
C ARG A 28 30.54 -5.16 10.25
N ALA A 29 29.39 -4.74 9.74
CA ALA A 29 28.46 -5.61 9.01
C ALA A 29 28.13 -5.02 7.63
N LEU A 30 27.69 -5.88 6.71
CA LEU A 30 27.15 -5.48 5.41
C LEU A 30 25.62 -5.55 5.45
N LEU A 31 24.98 -4.51 4.95
CA LEU A 31 23.53 -4.40 4.85
C LEU A 31 23.11 -4.48 3.38
N THR A 32 22.18 -5.37 3.07
CA THR A 32 21.57 -5.49 1.74
C THR A 32 20.14 -5.00 1.82
N LEU A 33 19.81 -3.93 1.11
CA LEU A 33 18.45 -3.39 1.01
C LEU A 33 17.84 -3.77 -0.33
N LEU A 34 16.61 -4.30 -0.28
CA LEU A 34 15.79 -4.40 -1.47
C LEU A 34 15.38 -2.99 -1.89
N GLN A 35 15.97 -2.50 -2.98
CA GLN A 35 15.48 -1.27 -3.58
C GLN A 35 14.08 -1.55 -4.10
N PRO A 36 13.08 -0.72 -3.77
CA PRO A 36 11.78 -0.85 -4.42
C PRO A 36 12.01 -0.71 -5.92
N ASP A 37 11.47 -1.65 -6.69
CA ASP A 37 11.43 -1.52 -8.13
C ASP A 37 10.81 -0.16 -8.44
N LYS A 38 11.58 0.79 -9.02
CA LYS A 38 11.02 2.09 -9.44
C LYS A 38 9.87 1.93 -10.45
N SER A 39 9.75 0.74 -11.04
CA SER A 39 8.67 0.26 -11.90
C SER A 39 7.35 0.06 -11.14
N ILE A 40 7.42 -0.18 -9.84
CA ILE A 40 6.29 -0.43 -8.94
C ILE A 40 6.32 0.67 -7.89
N VAL A 41 5.99 1.90 -8.29
CA VAL A 41 5.49 2.87 -7.33
C VAL A 41 4.01 2.54 -7.15
N PRO A 42 3.58 1.80 -6.11
CA PRO A 42 2.23 2.04 -5.63
C PRO A 42 2.27 3.51 -5.22
N ALA A 43 1.50 4.35 -5.89
CA ALA A 43 1.34 5.74 -5.46
C ALA A 43 0.93 5.67 -3.99
N GLN A 44 1.87 5.92 -3.07
CA GLN A 44 1.52 6.15 -1.68
C GLN A 44 0.58 7.35 -1.76
N PRO A 45 -0.71 7.21 -1.41
CA PRO A 45 -1.52 8.39 -1.28
C PRO A 45 -0.92 9.12 -0.09
N ASP A 46 -0.24 10.24 -0.34
CA ASP A 46 -0.02 11.23 0.71
C ASP A 46 -1.35 11.36 1.44
N ALA A 47 -1.35 11.22 2.77
CA ALA A 47 -2.58 11.30 3.56
C ALA A 47 -3.33 12.63 3.31
N ASP A 48 -2.62 13.67 2.85
CA ASP A 48 -3.16 14.96 2.42
C ASP A 48 -3.83 14.98 1.03
N GLN A 49 -3.70 13.91 0.24
CA GLN A 49 -4.28 13.81 -1.10
C GLN A 49 -5.63 13.07 -1.15
N CYS A 50 -6.01 12.37 -0.07
CA CYS A 50 -7.28 11.67 0.05
C CYS A 50 -8.32 12.50 0.82
N SER A 51 -8.67 13.68 0.30
CA SER A 51 -9.75 14.49 0.87
C SER A 51 -11.08 14.28 0.11
N ALA A 52 -12.20 14.33 0.83
CA ALA A 52 -13.53 14.31 0.22
C ALA A 52 -13.70 15.40 -0.85
N ALA A 53 -13.08 16.57 -0.63
CA ALA A 53 -13.08 17.67 -1.59
C ALA A 53 -12.40 17.27 -2.92
N ARG A 54 -11.29 16.54 -2.87
CA ARG A 54 -10.58 16.08 -4.07
C ARG A 54 -11.32 14.96 -4.80
N ALA A 55 -11.98 14.07 -4.06
CA ALA A 55 -12.89 13.08 -4.63
C ALA A 55 -14.07 13.76 -5.36
N LEU A 56 -14.67 14.79 -4.75
CA LEU A 56 -15.73 15.57 -5.38
C LEU A 56 -15.24 16.33 -6.62
N ALA A 57 -14.03 16.91 -6.59
CA ALA A 57 -13.43 17.55 -7.76
C ALA A 57 -13.19 16.56 -8.91
N LEU A 58 -12.77 15.33 -8.62
CA LEU A 58 -12.65 14.27 -9.61
C LEU A 58 -14.01 13.88 -10.21
N LEU A 59 -15.05 13.73 -9.38
CA LEU A 59 -16.41 13.43 -9.84
C LEU A 59 -17.02 14.57 -10.67
N ALA A 60 -16.60 15.81 -10.40
CA ALA A 60 -16.98 16.98 -11.19
C ALA A 60 -16.20 17.10 -12.52
N SER A 61 -15.20 16.24 -12.77
CA SER A 61 -14.44 16.30 -14.02
C SER A 61 -15.28 15.89 -15.25
N PRO A 62 -14.94 16.39 -16.46
CA PRO A 62 -15.71 16.13 -17.68
C PRO A 62 -15.93 14.65 -17.99
N ARG A 63 -14.99 13.79 -17.56
CA ARG A 63 -15.07 12.32 -17.72
C ARG A 63 -16.28 11.72 -17.02
N TYR A 64 -16.61 12.19 -15.82
CA TYR A 64 -17.69 11.64 -15.01
C TYR A 64 -19.01 12.39 -15.23
N VAL A 65 -18.96 13.71 -15.43
CA VAL A 65 -20.16 14.51 -15.72
C VAL A 65 -20.84 14.10 -17.02
N ARG A 66 -20.06 13.70 -18.04
CA ARG A 66 -20.61 13.27 -19.34
C ARG A 66 -20.94 11.78 -19.40
N ARG A 67 -20.74 11.05 -18.31
CA ARG A 67 -20.98 9.61 -18.30
C ARG A 67 -22.49 9.36 -18.28
N PRO A 68 -23.01 8.44 -19.11
CA PRO A 68 -24.40 8.02 -19.02
C PRO A 68 -24.68 7.46 -17.63
N VAL A 69 -25.85 7.80 -17.09
CA VAL A 69 -26.34 7.20 -15.85
C VAL A 69 -26.56 5.71 -16.10
N SER A 70 -25.99 4.85 -15.25
CA SER A 70 -26.19 3.40 -15.33
C SER A 70 -27.64 3.03 -15.04
N ASP A 71 -28.11 1.92 -15.62
CA ASP A 71 -29.41 1.34 -15.31
C ASP A 71 -29.41 0.84 -13.84
N PRO A 72 -30.34 1.31 -12.99
CA PRO A 72 -30.42 0.90 -11.60
C PRO A 72 -30.62 -0.61 -11.42
N THR A 73 -31.36 -1.27 -12.32
CA THR A 73 -31.62 -2.71 -12.23
C THR A 73 -30.36 -3.52 -12.53
N GLU A 74 -29.59 -3.13 -13.54
CA GLU A 74 -28.29 -3.76 -13.86
C GLU A 74 -27.31 -3.62 -12.69
N VAL A 75 -27.21 -2.42 -12.11
CA VAL A 75 -26.32 -2.16 -10.97
C VAL A 75 -26.70 -3.02 -9.76
N GLN A 76 -28.00 -3.15 -9.47
CA GLN A 76 -28.47 -3.98 -8.36
C GLN A 76 -28.16 -5.46 -8.56
N GLN A 77 -28.37 -5.98 -9.78
CA GLN A 77 -28.01 -7.36 -10.13
C GLN A 77 -26.51 -7.61 -9.97
N ARG A 78 -25.69 -6.66 -10.44
CA ARG A 78 -24.23 -6.76 -10.34
C ARG A 78 -23.73 -6.73 -8.90
N ILE A 79 -24.32 -5.90 -8.04
CA ILE A 79 -24.01 -5.87 -6.60
C ILE A 79 -24.38 -7.20 -5.94
N ALA A 80 -25.53 -7.78 -6.29
CA ALA A 80 -25.97 -9.06 -5.75
C ALA A 80 -25.01 -10.20 -6.15
N ALA A 81 -24.60 -10.24 -7.42
CA ALA A 81 -23.61 -11.21 -7.91
C ALA A 81 -22.29 -11.13 -7.14
N LEU A 82 -21.71 -9.92 -7.03
CA LEU A 82 -20.45 -9.71 -6.30
C LEU A 82 -20.52 -10.11 -4.83
N ARG A 83 -21.68 -9.92 -4.18
CA ARG A 83 -21.90 -10.35 -2.79
C ARG A 83 -21.95 -11.86 -2.63
N ASN A 84 -22.51 -12.57 -3.61
CA ASN A 84 -22.61 -14.01 -3.58
C ASN A 84 -21.23 -14.64 -3.84
N ASP A 85 -20.46 -14.11 -4.80
CA ASP A 85 -19.10 -14.56 -5.10
C ASP A 85 -18.12 -14.43 -3.91
N TRP A 86 -18.41 -13.55 -2.93
CA TRP A 86 -17.59 -13.41 -1.73
C TRP A 86 -17.97 -14.40 -0.61
N ARG A 87 -19.07 -15.13 -0.75
CA ARG A 87 -19.55 -16.09 0.25
C ARG A 87 -19.18 -17.54 -0.07
N ASP A 88 -18.69 -17.81 -1.28
CA ASP A 88 -18.10 -19.08 -1.72
C ASP A 88 -16.57 -19.06 -1.56
#